data_AF-A0A4S2FVQ3-F1
#
_entry.id   AF-A0A4S2FVQ3-F1
#
_cell.length_a   1.000
_cell.length_b   1.000
_cell.length_c   1.000
_cell.angle_alpha   90.00
_cell.angle_beta   90.00
_cell.angle_gamma   90.00
#
_symmetry.space_group_name_H-M   'P 1'
#
loop_
_entity.id
_entity.type
_entity.pdbx_description
1 polymer ?
#
loop_
_entity_poly.entity_id
_entity_poly.type
_entity_poly.pdbx_seq_one_letter_code
_entity_poly.pdbx_strand_id
1 'polypeptide(L)'
;MTQITSRGGRRPKTDPSVNRYVVRFNAEENARFLAMFERSGLESKGAFIKNFIFQKPFKVYTIDENTRVFIDKLSSLNSLFRTLGVSYDNVIKTLRENFTEKKAMSALYKLEKLTIELIKVNSEIVALAQRFDEQWSLKSR
;
A
#
# COMPACT_ATOMS: atom_id res chain seq x y z
N MET A 1 33.81 16.74 30.15
CA MET A 1 35.27 16.57 30.28
C MET A 1 35.96 17.34 29.17
N THR A 2 36.81 18.28 29.54
CA THR A 2 37.49 19.26 28.68
C THR A 2 38.60 18.58 27.88
N GLN A 3 38.54 18.60 26.54
CA GLN A 3 39.61 18.03 25.70
C GLN A 3 40.73 19.05 25.48
N ILE A 4 41.93 18.68 25.90
CA ILE A 4 43.19 19.41 25.66
C ILE A 4 43.58 19.19 24.19
N THR A 5 43.75 20.28 23.44
CA THR A 5 44.14 20.25 22.02
C THR A 5 45.65 20.10 21.89
N SER A 6 46.13 18.94 21.43
CA SER A 6 47.52 18.78 20.99
C SER A 6 47.71 19.48 19.63
N ARG A 7 48.80 20.24 19.48
CA ARG A 7 49.11 21.09 18.31
C ARG A 7 49.69 20.31 17.11
N GLY A 8 49.24 19.09 16.87
CA GLY A 8 49.70 18.28 15.74
C GLY A 8 48.78 17.10 15.47
N GLY A 9 48.29 17.00 14.22
CA GLY A 9 47.44 15.90 13.76
C GLY A 9 46.06 16.33 13.25
N ARG A 10 45.33 15.37 12.66
CA ARG A 10 43.94 15.59 12.21
C ARG A 10 43.09 16.00 13.40
N ARG A 11 42.38 17.13 13.28
CA ARG A 11 41.46 17.59 14.33
C ARG A 11 40.50 16.45 14.72
N PRO A 12 40.37 16.13 16.01
CA PRO A 12 39.46 15.09 16.46
C PRO A 12 38.03 15.45 16.04
N LYS A 13 37.27 14.44 15.61
CA LYS A 13 35.85 14.61 15.31
C LYS A 13 35.10 14.86 16.61
N THR A 14 34.14 15.78 16.57
CA THR A 14 33.31 16.17 17.74
C THR A 14 32.56 14.98 18.34
N ASP A 15 32.14 14.02 17.50
CA ASP A 15 31.51 12.76 17.93
C ASP A 15 32.01 11.58 17.07
N PRO A 16 33.02 10.83 17.52
CA PRO A 16 33.51 9.66 16.80
C PRO A 16 32.61 8.43 17.02
N SER A 17 32.34 7.67 15.96
CA SER A 17 31.70 6.35 16.08
C SER A 17 32.65 5.34 16.73
N VAL A 18 32.64 5.24 18.06
CA VAL A 18 33.56 4.35 18.83
C VAL A 18 33.07 2.91 18.92
N ASN A 19 31.75 2.69 18.98
CA ASN A 19 31.18 1.35 19.19
C ASN A 19 31.02 0.59 17.87
N ARG A 20 31.53 -0.65 17.80
CA ARG A 20 31.43 -1.52 16.64
C ARG A 20 30.72 -2.83 16.97
N TYR A 21 29.68 -3.13 16.18
CA TYR A 21 28.95 -4.40 16.23
C TYR A 21 29.16 -5.14 14.90
N VAL A 22 29.42 -6.45 14.97
CA VAL A 22 29.64 -7.29 13.80
C VAL A 22 28.40 -8.13 13.55
N VAL A 23 27.85 -8.04 12.34
CA VAL A 23 26.72 -8.86 11.88
C VAL A 23 27.27 -9.88 10.88
N ARG A 24 26.89 -11.14 11.04
CA ARG A 24 27.24 -12.22 10.11
C ARG A 24 26.00 -12.59 9.30
N PHE A 25 26.17 -12.76 8.00
CA PHE A 25 25.12 -13.19 7.09
C PHE A 25 25.45 -14.56 6.52
N ASN A 26 24.44 -15.40 6.33
CA ASN A 26 24.55 -16.57 5.46
C ASN A 26 24.50 -16.13 3.97
N ALA A 27 24.70 -17.07 3.04
CA ALA A 27 24.77 -16.76 1.61
C ALA A 27 23.48 -16.10 1.06
N GLU A 28 22.32 -16.58 1.50
CA GLU A 28 21.02 -16.08 1.06
C GLU A 28 20.72 -14.68 1.62
N GLU A 29 20.97 -14.47 2.91
CA GLU A 29 20.83 -13.19 3.59
C GLU A 29 21.74 -12.12 2.97
N ASN A 30 22.97 -12.50 2.60
CA ASN A 30 23.91 -11.59 1.96
C ASN A 30 23.43 -11.18 0.56
N ALA A 31 22.87 -12.10 -0.23
CA ALA A 31 22.32 -11.78 -1.55
C ALA A 31 21.15 -10.78 -1.42
N ARG A 32 20.24 -11.01 -0.47
CA ARG A 32 19.12 -10.08 -0.18
C ARG A 32 19.62 -8.72 0.30
N PHE A 33 20.64 -8.69 1.16
CA PHE A 33 21.27 -7.45 1.63
C PHE A 33 21.86 -6.63 0.48
N LEU A 34 22.59 -7.27 -0.43
CA LEU A 34 23.21 -6.59 -1.57
C LEU A 34 22.16 -5.99 -2.52
N ALA A 35 21.09 -6.72 -2.83
CA ALA A 35 20.00 -6.21 -3.64
C ALA A 35 19.33 -4.96 -3.03
N MET A 36 19.14 -4.95 -1.70
CA MET A 36 18.61 -3.77 -0.99
C MET A 36 19.60 -2.60 -0.97
N PHE A 37 20.89 -2.89 -0.84
CA PHE A 37 21.95 -1.89 -0.83
C PHE A 37 22.08 -1.19 -2.19
N GLU A 38 22.10 -1.94 -3.30
CA GLU A 38 22.19 -1.40 -4.66
C GLU A 38 21.05 -0.41 -4.96
N ARG A 39 19.83 -0.74 -4.53
CA ARG A 39 18.66 0.13 -4.71
C ARG A 39 18.73 1.42 -3.87
N SER A 40 19.51 1.42 -2.79
CA SER A 40 19.58 2.56 -1.86
C SER A 40 20.47 3.71 -2.34
N GLY A 41 21.40 3.45 -3.27
CA GLY A 41 22.33 4.46 -3.80
C GLY A 41 23.34 5.01 -2.79
N LEU A 42 23.48 4.40 -1.62
CA LEU A 42 24.41 4.84 -0.58
C LEU A 42 25.84 4.35 -0.87
N GLU A 43 26.83 5.17 -0.51
CA GLU A 43 28.25 4.90 -0.80
C GLU A 43 28.86 3.79 0.07
N SER A 44 28.28 3.48 1.23
CA SER A 44 28.82 2.44 2.12
C SER A 44 27.76 1.57 2.77
N LYS A 45 28.06 0.26 2.84
CA LYS A 45 27.22 -0.76 3.49
C LYS A 45 26.95 -0.43 4.96
N GLY A 46 27.93 0.13 5.67
CA GLY A 46 27.79 0.54 7.06
C GLY A 46 26.84 1.74 7.24
N ALA A 47 26.91 2.73 6.33
CA ALA A 47 25.96 3.84 6.33
C ALA A 47 24.55 3.35 5.98
N PHE A 48 24.42 2.39 5.05
CA PHE A 48 23.13 1.75 4.77
C PHE A 48 22.55 1.05 5.99
N ILE A 49 23.34 0.25 6.73
CA ILE A 49 22.88 -0.42 7.95
C ILE A 49 22.48 0.61 9.02
N LYS A 50 23.29 1.65 9.24
CA LYS A 50 22.99 2.72 10.22
C LYS A 50 21.71 3.46 9.84
N ASN A 51 21.56 3.83 8.58
CA ASN A 51 20.36 4.48 8.09
C ASN A 51 19.15 3.55 8.17
N PHE A 52 19.31 2.27 7.85
CA PHE A 52 18.24 1.29 7.94
C PHE A 52 17.73 1.10 9.38
N ILE A 53 18.64 1.04 10.36
CA ILE A 53 18.31 0.89 11.78
C ILE A 53 17.70 2.17 12.37
N PHE A 54 18.20 3.36 11.99
CA PHE A 54 17.86 4.62 12.66
C PHE A 54 16.97 5.59 11.86
N GLN A 55 16.76 5.40 10.56
CA GLN A 55 15.88 6.26 9.74
C GLN A 55 14.45 5.72 9.60
N LYS A 56 14.19 4.45 9.93
CA LYS A 56 12.82 3.89 9.84
C LYS A 56 12.28 3.56 11.22
N PRO A 57 11.07 4.05 11.61
CA PRO A 57 10.32 3.36 12.64
C PRO A 57 10.11 1.93 12.16
N PHE A 58 10.68 0.97 12.88
CA PHE A 58 10.63 -0.44 12.51
C PHE A 58 9.19 -0.93 12.66
N LYS A 59 8.41 -0.85 11.58
CA LYS A 59 7.14 -1.55 11.44
C LYS A 59 7.33 -2.55 10.31
N VAL A 60 7.65 -3.80 10.69
CA VAL A 60 7.65 -4.93 9.75
C VAL A 60 6.21 -5.13 9.34
N TYR A 61 5.84 -4.57 8.19
CA TYR A 61 4.61 -4.97 7.54
C TYR A 61 4.90 -6.29 6.84
N THR A 62 4.59 -7.39 7.51
CA THR A 62 4.26 -8.65 6.83
C THR A 62 2.93 -8.39 6.11
N ILE A 63 3.01 -7.76 4.94
CA ILE A 63 1.85 -7.65 4.06
C ILE A 63 1.71 -9.04 3.46
N ASP A 64 0.73 -9.79 3.96
CA ASP A 64 0.32 -11.04 3.33
C ASP A 64 -0.04 -10.73 1.87
N GLU A 65 0.50 -11.51 0.93
CA GLU A 65 0.25 -11.33 -0.52
C GLU A 65 -1.26 -11.29 -0.80
N ASN A 66 -2.04 -12.05 -0.02
CA ASN A 66 -3.50 -12.07 -0.11
C ASN A 66 -4.13 -10.72 0.25
N THR A 67 -3.60 -9.98 1.23
CA THR A 67 -4.09 -8.64 1.58
C THR A 67 -3.86 -7.66 0.44
N ARG A 68 -2.72 -7.75 -0.25
CA ARG A 68 -2.45 -6.93 -1.43
C ARG A 68 -3.41 -7.25 -2.57
N VAL A 69 -3.56 -8.53 -2.91
CA VAL A 69 -4.50 -8.99 -3.94
C VAL A 69 -5.93 -8.57 -3.60
N PHE A 70 -6.31 -8.58 -2.32
CA PHE A 70 -7.61 -8.12 -1.87
C PHE A 70 -7.80 -6.61 -2.10
N ILE A 71 -6.84 -5.77 -1.71
CA ILE A 71 -6.88 -4.32 -1.94
C ILE A 71 -6.95 -4.00 -3.44
N ASP A 72 -6.16 -4.68 -4.26
CA ASP A 72 -6.15 -4.48 -5.71
C ASP A 72 -7.50 -4.84 -6.34
N LYS A 73 -8.12 -5.94 -5.89
CA LYS A 73 -9.46 -6.34 -6.33
C LYS A 73 -10.53 -5.34 -5.90
N LEU A 74 -10.47 -4.82 -4.67
CA LEU A 74 -11.42 -3.82 -4.17
C LEU A 74 -11.29 -2.50 -4.94
N SER A 75 -10.06 -2.08 -5.26
CA SER A 75 -9.80 -0.89 -6.07
C SER A 75 -10.33 -1.06 -7.50
N SER A 76 -10.11 -2.23 -8.12
CA SER A 76 -10.64 -2.57 -9.44
C SER A 76 -12.18 -2.54 -9.46
N LEU A 77 -12.82 -3.12 -8.44
CA LEU A 77 -14.27 -3.07 -8.25
C LEU A 77 -14.79 -1.61 -8.21
N ASN A 78 -14.12 -0.73 -7.48
CA ASN A 78 -14.48 0.70 -7.42
C ASN A 78 -14.34 1.40 -8.79
N SER A 79 -13.32 1.04 -9.58
CA SER A 79 -13.20 1.56 -10.95
C SER A 79 -14.35 1.10 -11.84
N LEU A 80 -14.78 -0.17 -11.71
CA LEU A 80 -15.90 -0.70 -12.47
C LEU A 80 -17.21 0.04 -12.17
N PHE A 81 -17.45 0.44 -10.91
CA PHE A 81 -18.61 1.25 -10.54
C PHE A 81 -18.68 2.57 -11.29
N ARG A 82 -17.55 3.28 -11.39
CA ARG A 82 -17.49 4.56 -12.12
C ARG A 82 -17.82 4.38 -13.59
N THR A 83 -17.24 3.35 -14.21
CA THR A 83 -17.51 3.00 -15.61
C THR A 83 -18.98 2.62 -15.84
N LEU A 84 -19.57 1.88 -14.89
CA LEU A 84 -20.97 1.48 -14.96
C LEU A 84 -21.91 2.70 -14.86
N GLY A 85 -21.60 3.68 -13.99
CA GLY A 85 -22.34 4.94 -13.91
C GLY A 85 -22.31 5.73 -15.22
N VAL A 86 -21.14 5.88 -15.86
CA VAL A 86 -21.02 6.55 -17.17
C VAL A 86 -21.77 5.78 -18.26
N SER A 87 -21.66 4.46 -18.25
CA SER A 87 -22.36 3.61 -19.22
C SER A 87 -23.88 3.70 -19.05
N TYR A 88 -24.37 3.77 -17.81
CA TYR A 88 -25.77 3.98 -17.47
C TYR A 88 -26.30 5.30 -18.04
N ASP A 89 -25.60 6.40 -17.79
CA ASP A 89 -25.97 7.73 -18.32
C ASP A 89 -26.05 7.74 -19.85
N ASN A 90 -25.10 7.06 -20.50
CA ASN A 90 -25.08 6.93 -21.95
C ASN A 90 -26.25 6.10 -22.48
N VAL A 91 -26.60 5.00 -21.81
CA VAL A 91 -27.75 4.17 -22.18
C VAL A 91 -29.05 4.95 -22.03
N ILE A 92 -29.22 5.74 -20.96
CA ILE A 92 -30.40 6.59 -20.79
C ILE A 92 -30.51 7.63 -21.90
N LYS A 93 -29.43 8.34 -22.22
CA LYS A 93 -29.41 9.31 -23.32
C LYS A 93 -29.80 8.64 -24.65
N THR A 94 -29.19 7.49 -24.94
CA THR A 94 -29.46 6.72 -26.16
C THR A 94 -30.91 6.23 -26.22
N LEU A 95 -31.47 5.77 -25.10
CA LEU A 95 -32.87 5.33 -24.98
C LEU A 95 -33.85 6.48 -25.19
N ARG A 96 -33.55 7.67 -24.65
CA ARG A 96 -34.36 8.89 -24.82
C ARG A 96 -34.38 9.38 -26.27
N GLU A 97 -33.28 9.21 -26.99
CA GLU A 97 -33.13 9.69 -28.38
C GLU A 97 -33.68 8.71 -29.42
N ASN A 98 -33.57 7.38 -29.20
CA ASN A 98 -33.77 6.38 -30.26
C ASN A 98 -34.99 5.45 -30.10
N PHE A 99 -35.67 5.42 -28.94
CA PHE A 99 -36.74 4.45 -28.68
C PHE A 99 -38.10 5.09 -28.35
N THR A 100 -39.18 4.33 -28.59
CA THR A 100 -40.52 4.67 -28.09
C THR A 100 -40.57 4.54 -26.56
N GLU A 101 -41.26 5.47 -25.91
CA GLU A 101 -41.28 5.66 -24.45
C GLU A 101 -41.52 4.37 -23.64
N LYS A 102 -42.43 3.52 -24.12
CA LYS A 102 -42.75 2.22 -23.48
C LYS A 102 -41.57 1.24 -23.43
N LYS A 103 -40.74 1.19 -24.48
CA LYS A 103 -39.57 0.28 -24.54
C LYS A 103 -38.41 0.82 -23.70
N ALA A 104 -38.21 2.13 -23.72
CA ALA A 104 -37.21 2.79 -22.86
C ALA A 104 -37.52 2.59 -21.37
N MET A 105 -38.79 2.74 -20.99
CA MET A 105 -39.22 2.54 -19.61
C MET A 105 -39.02 1.09 -19.13
N SER A 106 -39.32 0.10 -19.98
CA SER A 106 -39.10 -1.32 -19.63
C SER A 106 -37.62 -1.65 -19.42
N ALA A 107 -36.73 -1.07 -20.24
CA ALA A 107 -35.29 -1.23 -20.10
C ALA A 107 -34.76 -0.55 -18.82
N LEU A 108 -35.25 0.66 -18.52
CA LEU A 108 -34.92 1.40 -17.30
C LEU A 108 -35.27 0.60 -16.03
N TYR A 109 -36.48 0.03 -15.95
CA TYR A 109 -36.87 -0.78 -14.78
C TYR A 109 -36.00 -2.02 -14.57
N LYS A 110 -35.59 -2.71 -15.64
CA LYS A 110 -34.66 -3.83 -15.54
C LYS A 110 -33.29 -3.38 -15.04
N LEU A 111 -32.81 -2.25 -15.53
CA LEU A 111 -31.52 -1.68 -15.16
C LEU A 111 -31.49 -1.20 -13.71
N GLU A 112 -32.57 -0.56 -13.25
CA GLU A 112 -32.78 -0.16 -11.86
C GLU A 112 -32.70 -1.38 -10.93
N LYS A 113 -33.42 -2.46 -11.27
CA LYS A 113 -33.40 -3.69 -10.47
C LYS A 113 -32.01 -4.30 -10.35
N LEU A 114 -31.25 -4.37 -11.44
CA LEU A 114 -29.87 -4.86 -11.44
C LEU A 114 -28.94 -3.96 -10.62
N THR A 115 -29.18 -2.64 -10.64
CA THR A 115 -28.40 -1.67 -9.86
C THR A 115 -28.66 -1.82 -8.35
N ILE A 116 -29.90 -2.05 -7.95
CA ILE A 116 -30.26 -2.32 -6.55
C ILE A 116 -29.57 -3.60 -6.05
N GLU A 117 -29.58 -4.66 -6.85
CA GLU A 117 -28.93 -5.92 -6.51
C GLU A 117 -27.41 -5.76 -6.36
N LEU A 118 -26.79 -4.98 -7.25
CA LEU A 118 -25.37 -4.65 -7.18
C LEU A 118 -25.02 -3.85 -5.91
N ILE A 119 -25.83 -2.85 -5.56
CA ILE A 119 -25.65 -2.07 -4.31
C ILE A 119 -25.72 -2.98 -3.09
N LYS A 120 -26.67 -3.93 -3.08
CA LYS A 120 -26.82 -4.89 -1.99
C LYS A 120 -25.55 -5.74 -1.81
N VAL A 121 -25.06 -6.34 -2.89
CA VAL A 121 -23.81 -7.13 -2.85
C VAL A 121 -22.62 -6.28 -2.40
N ASN A 122 -22.53 -5.03 -2.85
CA ASN A 122 -21.48 -4.12 -2.42
C ASN A 122 -21.55 -3.81 -0.92
N SER A 123 -22.76 -3.61 -0.38
CA SER A 123 -22.95 -3.39 1.06
C SER A 123 -22.51 -4.60 1.89
N GLU A 124 -22.72 -5.82 1.39
CA GLU A 124 -22.26 -7.05 2.03
C GLU A 124 -20.74 -7.16 2.00
N ILE A 125 -20.09 -6.79 0.88
CA ILE A 125 -18.63 -6.75 0.76
C ILE A 125 -18.03 -5.74 1.75
N VAL A 126 -18.60 -4.53 1.83
CA VAL A 126 -18.13 -3.49 2.76
C VAL A 126 -18.30 -3.94 4.22
N ALA A 127 -19.44 -4.55 4.56
CA ALA A 127 -19.66 -5.08 5.90
C ALA A 127 -18.68 -6.21 6.25
N LEU A 128 -18.36 -7.09 5.29
CA LEU A 128 -17.37 -8.14 5.48
C LEU A 128 -15.96 -7.56 5.69
N ALA A 129 -15.59 -6.52 4.94
CA ALA A 129 -14.32 -5.83 5.10
C ALA A 129 -14.20 -5.15 6.47
N GLN A 130 -15.27 -4.48 6.94
CA GLN A 130 -15.30 -3.86 8.27
C GLN A 130 -15.14 -4.89 9.39
N ARG A 131 -15.84 -6.03 9.30
CA ARG A 131 -15.69 -7.13 10.28
C ARG A 131 -14.27 -7.70 10.28
N PHE A 132 -13.64 -7.79 9.11
CA PHE A 132 -12.25 -8.24 9.00
C PHE A 132 -11.28 -7.25 9.67
N ASP A 133 -11.46 -5.95 9.42
CA ASP A 133 -10.66 -4.89 10.05
C ASP A 133 -10.83 -4.88 11.58
N GLU A 134 -12.05 -5.06 12.09
CA GLU A 134 -12.32 -5.19 13.53
C GLU A 134 -11.59 -6.39 14.15
N GLN A 135 -11.70 -7.57 13.52
CA GLN A 135 -11.02 -8.79 13.98
C GLN A 135 -9.49 -8.67 13.92
N TRP A 136 -8.96 -7.99 12.90
CA TRP A 136 -7.52 -7.78 12.73
C TRP A 136 -6.97 -6.72 13.71
N SER A 137 -7.73 -5.67 13.98
CA SER A 137 -7.43 -4.64 14.97
C SER A 137 -7.34 -5.22 16.39
N LEU A 138 -8.24 -6.14 16.74
CA LEU A 138 -8.24 -6.85 18.03
C LEU A 138 -7.02 -7.78 18.21
N LYS A 139 -6.49 -8.36 17.12
CA LYS A 139 -5.26 -9.18 17.15
C LYS A 139 -3.96 -8.36 17.27
N SER A 140 -4.02 -7.06 16.99
CA SER A 140 -2.85 -6.16 17.02
C SER A 140 -2.72 -5.37 18.33
N ARG A 141 -3.59 -5.62 19.32
CA ARG A 141 -3.44 -5.18 20.72
C ARG A 141 -2.84 -6.29 21.56
#